data_AF-A0A1M5ILZ1-F1
#
_entry.id   AF-A0A1M5ILZ1-F1
#
_cell.length_a   1.000
_cell.length_b   1.000
_cell.length_c   1.000
_cell.angle_alpha   90.00
_cell.angle_beta   90.00
_cell.angle_gamma   90.00
#
_symmetry.space_group_name_H-M   'P 1'
#
loop_
_entity.id
_entity.type
_entity.pdbx_description
1 polymer ?
#
loop_
_entity_poly.entity_id
_entity_poly.type
_entity_poly.pdbx_seq_one_letter_code
_entity_poly.pdbx_strand_id
1 'polypeptide(L)'
;MATAISLFATINAQTKSLAKTTWALQTFNTDGSAVFKKAKSIKFPSEEPKFDFLQFEADQKFHTGNSCFHMTGTYHVYEDNQVELNEGMADMSSDCKEPKTLNGTYSFKIDKDILKLIPVKN
;
A
#
# COMPACT_ATOMS: atom_id res chain seq x y z
N MET A 1 -29.87 33.59 -1.08
CA MET A 1 -29.41 32.49 -1.94
C MET A 1 -28.33 31.75 -1.18
N ALA A 2 -28.59 30.51 -0.78
CA ALA A 2 -27.65 29.70 0.01
C ALA A 2 -26.71 28.97 -0.96
N THR A 3 -25.42 29.23 -0.85
CA THR A 3 -24.38 28.56 -1.64
C THR A 3 -24.10 27.21 -1.01
N ALA A 4 -24.73 26.15 -1.53
CA ALA A 4 -24.38 24.77 -1.20
C ALA A 4 -23.06 24.41 -1.91
N ILE A 5 -21.94 24.50 -1.19
CA ILE A 5 -20.63 24.11 -1.72
C ILE A 5 -20.33 22.67 -1.27
N SER A 6 -20.59 21.75 -2.19
CA SER A 6 -19.82 20.54 -2.51
C SER A 6 -19.09 19.79 -1.38
N LEU A 7 -19.85 19.05 -0.56
CA LEU A 7 -19.30 18.00 0.33
C LEU A 7 -18.90 16.70 -0.41
N PHE A 8 -19.25 16.54 -1.69
CA PHE A 8 -18.96 15.33 -2.47
C PHE A 8 -17.58 15.31 -3.14
N ALA A 9 -16.87 16.44 -3.17
CA ALA A 9 -15.58 16.54 -3.86
C ALA A 9 -14.40 16.00 -3.01
N THR A 10 -14.51 16.08 -1.68
CA THR A 10 -13.47 15.64 -0.74
C THR A 10 -13.36 14.12 -0.61
N ILE A 11 -14.50 13.41 -0.62
CA ILE A 11 -14.59 11.95 -0.42
C ILE A 11 -13.84 11.17 -1.52
N ASN A 12 -13.85 11.70 -2.75
CA ASN A 12 -13.18 11.09 -3.90
C ASN A 12 -11.67 11.37 -3.99
N ALA A 13 -11.13 12.32 -3.23
CA ALA A 13 -9.71 12.70 -3.30
C ALA A 13 -8.84 11.85 -2.36
N GLN A 14 -9.37 11.48 -1.20
CA GLN A 14 -8.63 10.73 -0.18
C GLN A 14 -8.49 9.23 -0.53
N THR A 15 -9.58 8.61 -1.00
CA THR A 15 -9.59 7.23 -1.51
C THR A 15 -8.69 7.02 -2.73
N LYS A 16 -8.45 8.08 -3.52
CA LYS A 16 -7.55 8.05 -4.68
C LYS A 16 -6.07 8.25 -4.36
N SER A 17 -5.71 8.60 -3.12
CA SER A 17 -4.32 8.96 -2.80
C SER A 17 -3.35 7.80 -2.94
N LEU A 18 -3.80 6.56 -2.66
CA LEU A 18 -3.01 5.34 -2.82
C LEU A 18 -3.32 4.60 -4.14
N ALA A 19 -4.51 4.74 -4.72
CA ALA A 19 -4.89 3.98 -5.91
C ALA A 19 -3.92 4.23 -7.09
N LYS A 20 -3.50 3.15 -7.76
CA LYS A 20 -2.55 3.17 -8.88
C LYS A 20 -1.18 3.74 -8.52
N THR A 21 -0.67 3.43 -7.34
CA THR A 21 0.66 3.86 -6.90
C THR A 21 1.54 2.66 -6.57
N THR A 22 2.85 2.82 -6.77
CA THR A 22 3.85 1.78 -6.48
C THR A 22 4.96 2.37 -5.65
N TRP A 23 5.40 1.60 -4.66
CA TRP A 23 6.33 2.03 -3.64
C TRP A 23 7.38 0.95 -3.39
N ALA A 24 8.64 1.34 -3.29
CA ALA A 24 9.75 0.48 -2.91
C ALA A 24 10.02 0.64 -1.40
N LEU A 25 10.02 -0.46 -0.67
CA LEU A 25 10.33 -0.48 0.76
C LEU A 25 11.77 0.04 0.97
N GLN A 26 11.91 1.02 1.85
CA GLN A 26 13.21 1.54 2.29
C GLN A 26 13.58 1.01 3.66
N THR A 27 12.60 0.92 4.56
CA THR A 27 12.82 0.47 5.93
C THR A 27 11.54 -0.14 6.49
N PHE A 28 11.69 -1.26 7.20
CA PHE A 28 10.65 -1.86 8.00
C PHE A 28 11.13 -1.90 9.46
N ASN A 29 10.52 -1.08 10.31
CA ASN A 29 10.93 -0.90 11.69
C ASN A 29 10.42 -2.05 12.58
N THR A 30 11.00 -2.16 13.78
CA THR A 30 10.60 -3.17 14.77
C THR A 30 9.22 -2.93 15.36
N ASP A 31 8.74 -1.69 15.33
CA ASP A 31 7.40 -1.28 15.78
C ASP A 31 6.29 -1.55 14.75
N GLY A 32 6.63 -2.14 13.60
CA GLY A 32 5.70 -2.41 12.50
C GLY A 32 5.51 -1.24 11.55
N SER A 33 6.13 -0.08 11.79
CA SER A 33 6.10 1.04 10.85
C SER A 33 7.00 0.77 9.65
N ALA A 34 6.59 1.28 8.49
CA ALA A 34 7.31 1.09 7.25
C ALA A 34 7.42 2.41 6.47
N VAL A 35 8.57 2.61 5.83
CA VAL A 35 8.85 3.76 4.98
C VAL A 35 9.15 3.26 3.58
N PHE A 36 8.49 3.86 2.60
CA PHE A 36 8.64 3.51 1.20
C PHE A 36 8.98 4.75 0.37
N LYS A 37 9.66 4.53 -0.76
CA LYS A 37 9.95 5.53 -1.78
C LYS A 37 9.16 5.23 -3.04
N LYS A 38 8.62 6.25 -3.69
CA LYS A 38 7.84 6.11 -4.92
C LYS A 38 8.66 5.37 -5.99
N ALA A 39 8.03 4.40 -6.64
CA ALA A 39 8.62 3.54 -7.64
C ALA A 39 7.77 3.50 -8.91
N LYS A 40 8.32 2.96 -9.99
CA LYS A 40 7.57 2.70 -11.21
C LYS A 40 6.61 1.53 -10.98
N SER A 41 5.44 1.59 -11.62
CA SER A 41 4.50 0.48 -11.60
C SER A 41 5.10 -0.77 -12.25
N ILE A 42 4.85 -1.89 -11.60
CA ILE A 42 5.27 -3.23 -12.02
C ILE A 42 4.08 -3.87 -12.75
N LYS A 43 4.33 -4.37 -13.95
CA LYS A 43 3.29 -5.00 -14.79
C LYS A 43 3.24 -6.50 -14.57
N PHE A 44 2.35 -6.96 -13.72
CA PHE A 44 2.11 -8.39 -13.52
C PHE A 44 1.24 -9.00 -14.64
N PRO A 45 1.50 -10.26 -15.08
CA PRO A 45 2.61 -11.14 -14.68
C PRO A 45 3.87 -10.97 -15.55
N SER A 46 3.94 -9.95 -16.40
CA SER A 46 5.03 -9.77 -17.39
C SER A 46 6.37 -9.30 -16.80
N GLU A 47 6.36 -8.73 -15.60
CA GLU A 47 7.53 -8.19 -14.92
C GLU A 47 7.73 -8.87 -13.56
N GLU A 48 8.97 -9.21 -13.25
CA GLU A 48 9.37 -9.71 -11.94
C GLU A 48 9.84 -8.53 -11.05
N PRO A 49 9.34 -8.42 -9.82
CA PRO A 49 9.79 -7.41 -8.86
C PRO A 49 11.26 -7.63 -8.47
N LYS A 50 12.08 -6.59 -8.57
CA LYS A 50 13.53 -6.63 -8.23
C LYS A 50 13.86 -6.04 -6.86
N PHE A 51 12.85 -5.62 -6.11
CA PHE A 51 12.96 -4.96 -4.81
C PHE A 51 11.71 -5.27 -3.99
N ASP A 52 11.82 -5.13 -2.68
CA ASP A 52 10.67 -5.22 -1.77
C ASP A 52 9.68 -4.08 -2.09
N PHE A 53 8.45 -4.39 -2.47
CA PHE A 53 7.51 -3.39 -3.00
C PHE A 53 6.12 -3.46 -2.39
N LEU A 54 5.37 -2.36 -2.53
CA LEU A 54 3.94 -2.28 -2.27
C LEU A 54 3.28 -1.51 -3.44
N GLN A 55 2.39 -2.16 -4.17
CA GLN A 55 1.66 -1.59 -5.31
C GLN A 55 0.16 -1.66 -5.07
N PHE A 56 -0.51 -0.52 -5.10
CA PHE A 56 -1.95 -0.40 -4.95
C PHE A 56 -2.63 -0.31 -6.31
N GLU A 57 -3.61 -1.17 -6.55
CA GLU A 57 -4.44 -1.18 -7.75
C GLU A 57 -5.68 -0.31 -7.59
N ALA A 58 -6.39 -0.05 -8.69
CA ALA A 58 -7.59 0.80 -8.65
C ALA A 58 -8.81 0.11 -8.02
N ASP A 59 -8.81 -1.22 -7.95
CA ASP A 59 -9.93 -2.07 -7.55
C ASP A 59 -9.81 -2.53 -6.08
N GLN A 60 -9.17 -1.72 -5.22
CA GLN A 60 -8.96 -2.03 -3.81
C GLN A 60 -8.11 -3.29 -3.56
N LYS A 61 -7.31 -3.72 -4.55
CA LYS A 61 -6.29 -4.75 -4.38
C LYS A 61 -4.91 -4.12 -4.25
N PHE A 62 -4.01 -4.85 -3.62
CA PHE A 62 -2.59 -4.50 -3.64
C PHE A 62 -1.74 -5.73 -3.92
N HIS A 63 -0.57 -5.49 -4.48
CA HIS A 63 0.50 -6.45 -4.61
C HIS A 63 1.65 -6.05 -3.69
N THR A 64 2.28 -7.03 -3.06
CA THR A 64 3.52 -6.83 -2.29
C THR A 64 4.42 -8.03 -2.45
N GLY A 65 5.69 -7.87 -2.13
CA GLY A 65 6.67 -8.94 -2.14
C GLY A 65 8.01 -8.52 -2.71
N ASN A 66 8.74 -9.47 -3.26
CA ASN A 66 10.09 -9.33 -3.77
C ASN A 66 10.37 -10.38 -4.86
N SER A 67 11.63 -10.58 -5.24
CA SER A 67 12.01 -11.47 -6.34
C SER A 67 11.63 -12.95 -6.14
N CYS A 68 11.37 -13.40 -4.91
CA CYS A 68 11.02 -14.82 -4.65
C CYS A 68 9.67 -15.02 -3.95
N PHE A 69 8.97 -13.94 -3.62
CA PHE A 69 7.68 -13.95 -2.94
C PHE A 69 6.75 -12.92 -3.58
N HIS A 70 5.52 -13.31 -3.87
CA HIS A 70 4.48 -12.40 -4.33
C HIS A 70 3.20 -12.65 -3.55
N MET A 71 2.61 -11.60 -3.00
CA MET A 71 1.29 -11.65 -2.37
C MET A 71 0.36 -10.64 -3.03
N THR A 72 -0.89 -11.04 -3.20
CA THR A 72 -2.01 -10.15 -3.50
C THR A 72 -2.92 -10.07 -2.28
N GLY A 73 -3.26 -8.85 -1.86
CA GLY A 73 -4.20 -8.59 -0.77
C GLY A 73 -5.25 -7.56 -1.16
N THR A 74 -6.06 -7.16 -0.19
CA THR A 74 -7.06 -6.09 -0.34
C THR A 74 -6.77 -4.93 0.60
N TYR A 75 -7.10 -3.72 0.17
CA TYR A 75 -6.93 -2.53 1.00
C TYR A 75 -8.20 -1.67 1.04
N HIS A 76 -8.42 -1.03 2.17
CA HIS A 76 -9.48 -0.05 2.34
C HIS A 76 -8.91 1.25 2.91
N VAL A 77 -9.30 2.40 2.36
CA VAL A 77 -8.83 3.72 2.80
C VAL A 77 -9.96 4.44 3.53
N TYR A 78 -9.70 4.84 4.77
CA TYR A 78 -10.59 5.61 5.62
C TYR A 78 -10.34 7.12 5.49
N GLU A 79 -11.32 7.93 5.90
CA GLU A 79 -11.31 9.40 5.76
C GLU A 79 -10.21 10.11 6.58
N ASP A 80 -9.69 9.46 7.62
CA ASP A 80 -8.68 9.97 8.54
C ASP A 80 -7.24 9.64 8.14
N ASN A 81 -7.02 9.34 6.86
CA ASN A 81 -5.75 8.85 6.30
C ASN A 81 -5.28 7.56 6.98
N GLN A 82 -6.22 6.67 7.30
CA GLN A 82 -5.90 5.29 7.62
C GLN A 82 -6.09 4.39 6.41
N VAL A 83 -5.26 3.36 6.30
CA VAL A 83 -5.40 2.27 5.35
C VAL A 83 -5.41 0.97 6.13
N GLU A 84 -6.44 0.16 5.92
CA GLU A 84 -6.47 -1.22 6.37
C GLU A 84 -5.98 -2.10 5.25
N LEU A 85 -5.00 -2.94 5.55
CA LEU A 85 -4.41 -3.91 4.65
C LEU A 85 -4.79 -5.30 5.13
N ASN A 86 -5.41 -6.08 4.26
CA ASN A 86 -5.76 -7.46 4.54
C ASN A 86 -4.98 -8.36 3.59
N GLU A 87 -4.19 -9.26 4.15
CA GLU A 87 -3.46 -10.29 3.41
C GLU A 87 -4.40 -11.16 2.57
N GLY A 88 -3.88 -11.70 1.47
CA GLY A 88 -4.63 -12.59 0.59
C GLY A 88 -3.75 -13.75 0.13
N MET A 89 -3.83 -14.07 -1.16
CA MET A 89 -3.08 -15.19 -1.74
C MET A 89 -1.60 -14.81 -1.88
N ALA A 90 -0.72 -15.71 -1.43
CA ALA A 90 0.72 -15.58 -1.54
C ALA A 90 1.32 -16.81 -2.23
N ASP A 91 2.28 -16.56 -3.11
CA ASP A 91 3.10 -17.56 -3.80
C ASP A 91 4.57 -17.29 -3.49
N MET A 92 5.35 -18.35 -3.23
CA MET A 92 6.78 -18.23 -2.94
C MET A 92 7.59 -19.39 -3.49
N SER A 93 8.85 -19.10 -3.85
CA SER A 93 9.85 -20.14 -4.12
C SER A 93 10.22 -20.90 -2.85
N SER A 94 10.58 -22.18 -2.97
CA SER A 94 10.82 -23.10 -1.84
C SER A 94 11.94 -22.67 -0.87
N ASP A 95 12.89 -21.89 -1.35
CA ASP A 95 14.05 -21.37 -0.64
C ASP A 95 13.89 -19.89 -0.25
N CYS A 96 12.73 -19.29 -0.52
CA CYS A 96 12.46 -17.90 -0.20
C CYS A 96 12.25 -17.72 1.30
N LYS A 97 12.93 -16.73 1.88
CA LYS A 97 12.56 -16.24 3.21
C LYS A 97 11.36 -15.32 3.07
N GLU A 98 10.25 -15.70 3.69
CA GLU A 98 9.04 -14.89 3.70
C GLU A 98 9.34 -13.47 4.22
N PRO A 99 9.03 -12.43 3.44
CA PRO A 99 9.21 -11.05 3.87
C PRO A 99 8.22 -10.71 4.99
N LYS A 100 8.52 -9.65 5.76
CA LYS A 100 7.52 -9.13 6.70
C LYS A 100 6.32 -8.62 5.91
N THR A 101 5.15 -9.17 6.22
CA THR A 101 3.90 -8.79 5.58
C THR A 101 3.30 -7.54 6.26
N LEU A 102 2.47 -6.84 5.52
CA LEU A 102 1.69 -5.70 6.01
C LEU A 102 0.25 -6.16 6.19
N ASN A 103 -0.23 -6.15 7.42
CA ASN A 103 -1.57 -6.59 7.78
C ASN A 103 -2.12 -5.76 8.94
N GLY A 104 -3.39 -5.39 8.85
CA GLY A 104 -4.07 -4.52 9.80
C GLY A 104 -4.11 -3.06 9.38
N THR A 105 -4.40 -2.17 10.32
CA THR A 105 -4.68 -0.76 10.07
C THR A 105 -3.47 0.12 10.34
N TYR A 106 -3.19 1.03 9.40
CA TYR A 106 -2.06 1.95 9.45
C TYR A 106 -2.54 3.37 9.20
N SER A 107 -2.09 4.34 10.01
CA SER A 107 -2.06 5.73 9.56
C SER A 107 -1.04 5.84 8.44
N PHE A 108 -1.43 6.43 7.31
CA PHE A 108 -0.51 6.68 6.21
C PHE A 108 -0.27 8.18 6.01
N LYS A 109 0.95 8.51 5.58
CA LYS A 109 1.32 9.86 5.16
C LYS A 109 2.12 9.79 3.87
N ILE A 110 1.67 10.55 2.87
CA ILE A 110 2.41 10.76 1.63
C ILE A 110 3.04 12.15 1.68
N ASP A 111 4.36 12.22 1.58
CA ASP A 111 5.10 13.47 1.43
C ASP A 111 6.05 13.36 0.24
N LYS A 112 5.71 14.07 -0.84
CA LYS A 112 6.36 13.98 -2.16
C LYS A 112 6.43 12.52 -2.64
N ASP A 113 7.62 11.95 -2.64
CA ASP A 113 7.92 10.59 -3.10
C ASP A 113 8.11 9.61 -1.94
N ILE A 114 7.66 9.95 -0.73
CA ILE A 114 7.75 9.07 0.44
C ILE A 114 6.36 8.72 0.95
N LEU A 115 6.10 7.42 1.09
CA LEU A 115 4.96 6.88 1.81
C LEU A 115 5.44 6.36 3.18
N LYS A 116 4.79 6.79 4.25
CA LYS A 116 5.00 6.24 5.60
C LYS A 116 3.72 5.54 6.04
N LEU A 117 3.86 4.32 6.54
CA LEU A 117 2.81 3.55 7.21
C LEU A 117 3.18 3.40 8.68
N ILE A 118 2.26 3.77 9.57
CA ILE A 118 2.45 3.69 11.02
C ILE A 118 1.28 2.87 11.57
N PRO A 119 1.54 1.72 12.23
CA PRO A 119 0.47 0.90 12.79
C PRO A 119 -0.39 1.72 13.73
N VAL A 120 -1.70 1.61 13.57
CA VAL A 120 -2.66 2.10 14.56
C VAL A 120 -2.65 1.05 15.67
N LYS A 121 -2.12 1.40 16.84
CA LYS A 121 -2.18 0.51 18.00
C LYS A 121 -3.63 0.33 18.41
N ASN A 122 -4.11 -0.90 18.41
CA ASN A 122 -5.33 -1.29 19.11
C ASN A 122 -5.09 -1.31 20.62
#